data_AF-A0A439CWV2-F1
#
_entry.id   AF-A0A439CWV2-F1
#
_cell.length_a   1.000
_cell.length_b   1.000
_cell.length_c   1.000
_cell.angle_alpha   90.00
_cell.angle_beta   90.00
_cell.angle_gamma   90.00
#
_symmetry.space_group_name_H-M   'P 1'
#
loop_
_entity.id
_entity.type
_entity.pdbx_description
1 polymer ?
#
loop_
_entity_poly.entity_id
_entity_poly.type
_entity_poly.pdbx_seq_one_letter_code
_entity_poly.pdbx_strand_id
1 'polypeptide(L)' 'EEWAALVEAWVDETAQKGTVLTLYELSQGEDTTGTEFHGLDPELLQKALQVLVKRNKAQIFGQEDQLGVKFF' A
#
# COMPACT_ATOMS: atom_id res chain seq x y z
N GLU A 1 -11.38 6.13 0.31
CA GLU A 1 -11.35 5.39 1.60
C GLU A 1 -11.43 3.89 1.39
N GLU A 2 -12.22 3.42 0.42
CA GLU A 2 -12.35 1.99 0.06
C GLU A 2 -11.01 1.33 -0.30
N TRP A 3 -10.19 1.96 -1.16
CA TRP A 3 -8.84 1.45 -1.48
C TRP A 3 -7.94 1.27 -0.27
N ALA A 4 -8.04 2.18 0.72
CA ALA A 4 -7.24 2.06 1.93
C ALA A 4 -7.66 0.83 2.74
N ALA A 5 -8.96 0.52 2.79
CA ALA A 5 -9.46 -0.67 3.47
C ALA A 5 -9.05 -1.96 2.75
N LEU A 6 -9.06 -1.97 1.41
CA LEU A 6 -8.61 -3.12 0.61
C LEU A 6 -7.12 -3.42 0.80
N VAL A 7 -6.27 -2.38 0.75
CA VAL A 7 -4.84 -2.52 0.99
C VAL A 7 -4.57 -2.99 2.43
N GLU A 8 -5.28 -2.41 3.41
CA GLU A 8 -5.13 -2.82 4.81
C GLU A 8 -5.51 -4.29 5.02
N ALA A 9 -6.65 -4.73 4.49
CA ALA A 9 -7.11 -6.11 4.59
C ALA A 9 -6.09 -7.09 3.98
N TRP A 10 -5.57 -6.78 2.79
CA TRP A 10 -4.54 -7.62 2.16
C TRP A 10 -3.26 -7.70 3.01
N VAL A 11 -2.81 -6.59 3.59
CA VAL A 11 -1.63 -6.58 4.47
C VAL A 11 -1.85 -7.48 5.70
N ASP A 12 -3.04 -7.44 6.29
CA ASP A 12 -3.42 -8.29 7.41
C ASP A 12 -3.47 -9.78 7.02
N GLU A 13 -4.07 -10.09 5.88
CA GLU A 13 -4.23 -11.46 5.37
C GLU A 13 -2.91 -12.11 4.96
N THR A 14 -1.94 -11.31 4.48
CA THR A 14 -0.65 -11.79 3.96
C THR A 14 0.51 -11.62 4.93
N ALA A 15 0.25 -11.14 6.16
CA ALA A 15 1.25 -10.91 7.20
C ALA A 15 2.39 -9.97 6.77
N GLN A 16 2.09 -8.94 5.97
CA GLN A 16 3.07 -7.95 5.48
C GLN A 16 3.31 -6.80 6.46
N LYS A 17 2.83 -6.91 7.70
CA LYS A 17 3.12 -5.93 8.74
C LYS A 17 4.59 -5.98 9.14
N GLY A 18 5.17 -4.80 9.35
CA GLY A 18 6.57 -4.67 9.74
C GLY A 18 7.57 -4.73 8.59
N THR A 19 7.16 -5.21 7.40
CA THR A 19 7.97 -5.16 6.18
C THR A 19 7.83 -3.81 5.48
N VAL A 20 8.83 -3.48 4.67
CA VAL A 20 8.85 -2.30 3.80
C VAL A 20 8.51 -2.77 2.40
N LEU A 21 7.47 -2.19 1.81
CA LEU A 21 7.05 -2.43 0.43
C LEU A 21 7.20 -1.15 -0.38
N THR A 22 7.63 -1.26 -1.63
CA THR A 22 7.55 -0.18 -2.61
C THR A 22 6.12 -0.01 -3.08
N LEU A 23 5.76 1.19 -3.56
CA LEU A 23 4.45 1.40 -4.19
C LEU A 23 4.30 0.57 -5.48
N TYR A 24 5.42 0.24 -6.14
CA TYR A 24 5.43 -0.65 -7.30
C TYR A 24 5.04 -2.08 -6.90
N GLU A 25 5.63 -2.64 -5.84
CA GLU A 25 5.25 -3.97 -5.34
C GLU A 25 3.77 -4.04 -4.97
N LEU A 26 3.21 -2.97 -4.41
CA LEU A 26 1.79 -2.92 -4.03
C LEU A 26 0.81 -2.81 -5.21
N SER A 27 1.18 -2.14 -6.30
CA SER A 27 0.28 -1.93 -7.44
C SER A 27 0.58 -2.84 -8.62
N GLN A 28 1.79 -3.34 -8.76
CA GLN A 28 2.25 -4.09 -9.94
C GLN A 28 2.96 -5.40 -9.57
N GLY A 29 3.22 -5.65 -8.28
CA GLY A 29 3.92 -6.85 -7.83
C GLY A 29 3.09 -8.12 -7.96
N GLU A 30 3.76 -9.25 -8.15
CA GLU A 30 3.12 -10.57 -8.31
C GLU A 30 2.23 -10.93 -7.11
N ASP A 31 2.65 -10.58 -5.90
CA ASP A 31 1.94 -10.86 -4.64
C ASP A 31 0.56 -10.20 -4.53
N THR A 32 0.30 -9.17 -5.34
CA THR A 32 -0.98 -8.44 -5.36
C THR A 32 -1.87 -8.88 -6.51
N THR A 33 -1.41 -9.79 -7.37
CA THR A 33 -2.19 -10.31 -8.50
C THR A 33 -3.50 -10.91 -8.00
N GLY A 34 -4.63 -10.46 -8.56
CA GLY A 34 -5.97 -10.93 -8.18
C GLY A 34 -6.63 -10.13 -7.06
N THR A 35 -5.91 -9.18 -6.44
CA THR A 35 -6.55 -8.16 -5.59
C THR A 35 -7.20 -7.07 -6.45
N GLU A 36 -8.21 -6.40 -5.91
CA GLU A 36 -8.91 -5.31 -6.62
C GLU A 36 -8.05 -4.08 -6.86
N PHE A 37 -6.99 -3.88 -6.05
CA PHE A 37 -6.07 -2.74 -6.17
C PHE A 37 -4.83 -3.03 -7.02
N HIS A 38 -4.72 -4.24 -7.59
CA HIS A 38 -3.69 -4.51 -8.58
C HIS A 38 -3.92 -3.67 -9.84
N GLY A 39 -2.85 -3.08 -10.36
CA GLY A 39 -2.90 -2.13 -11.47
C GLY A 39 -3.41 -0.74 -11.10
N LEU A 40 -3.68 -0.45 -9.81
CA LEU A 40 -4.20 0.85 -9.38
C LEU A 40 -3.24 1.97 -9.76
N ASP A 41 -3.81 3.08 -10.23
CA ASP A 41 -3.06 4.29 -10.54
C ASP A 41 -2.17 4.73 -9.34
N PRO A 42 -0.89 5.05 -9.57
CA PRO A 42 0.04 5.38 -8.49
C PRO A 42 -0.41 6.56 -7.60
N GLU A 43 -1.03 7.59 -8.19
CA GLU A 43 -1.54 8.73 -7.40
C GLU A 43 -2.72 8.31 -6.53
N LEU A 44 -3.58 7.44 -7.04
CA LEU A 44 -4.72 6.91 -6.30
C LEU A 44 -4.27 5.96 -5.17
N LEU A 45 -3.28 5.11 -5.43
CA LEU A 45 -2.65 4.28 -4.39
C LEU A 45 -2.03 5.16 -3.31
N GLN A 46 -1.27 6.19 -3.69
CA GLN A 46 -0.67 7.10 -2.73
C GLN A 46 -1.73 7.80 -1.86
N LYS A 47 -2.85 8.26 -2.45
CA LYS A 47 -3.98 8.83 -1.70
C LYS A 47 -4.58 7.81 -0.72
N ALA A 48 -4.70 6.55 -1.11
CA ALA A 48 -5.18 5.49 -0.22
C ALA A 48 -4.22 5.25 0.95
N LEU A 49 -2.91 5.15 0.68
CA LEU A 49 -1.89 4.99 1.71
C LEU A 49 -1.86 6.20 2.67
N GLN A 50 -2.06 7.41 2.18
CA GLN A 50 -2.17 8.61 3.03
C GLN A 50 -3.35 8.54 4.01
N VAL A 51 -4.44 7.86 3.67
CA VAL A 51 -5.53 7.60 4.62
C VAL A 51 -5.06 6.67 5.74
N LEU A 52 -4.29 5.63 5.42
CA LEU A 52 -3.72 4.71 6.42
C LEU A 52 -2.68 5.40 7.31
N VAL A 53 -1.87 6.30 6.75
CA VAL A 53 -0.94 7.16 7.52
C VAL A 53 -1.71 8.02 8.53
N LYS A 54 -2.77 8.71 8.10
CA LYS A 54 -3.62 9.52 9.00
C LYS A 54 -4.28 8.69 10.11
N ARG A 55 -4.46 7.39 9.90
CA ARG A 55 -5.01 6.43 10.86
C ARG A 55 -3.93 5.76 11.74
N ASN A 56 -2.66 6.16 11.62
CA ASN A 56 -1.50 5.55 12.29
C ASN A 56 -1.31 4.05 11.97
N LYS A 57 -1.72 3.60 10.79
CA LYS A 57 -1.57 2.20 10.34
C LYS A 57 -0.42 1.98 9.36
N ALA A 58 0.11 3.06 8.80
CA ALA A 58 1.22 2.99 7.86
C ALA A 58 2.12 4.23 7.96
N GLN A 59 3.32 4.12 7.41
CA GLN A 59 4.25 5.23 7.23
C GLN A 59 4.84 5.15 5.82
N ILE A 60 4.75 6.24 5.06
CA ILE A 60 5.37 6.38 3.74
C ILE A 60 6.75 7.02 3.89
N PHE A 61 7.72 6.56 3.12
CA PHE A 61 9.09 7.08 3.04
C PHE A 61 9.58 7.10 1.59
N GLY A 62 10.68 7.82 1.35
CA GLY A 62 11.28 7.98 0.02
C GLY A 62 11.02 9.36 -0.59
N GLN A 63 11.46 9.55 -1.83
CA GLN A 63 11.34 10.78 -2.60
C GLN A 63 10.95 10.47 -4.04
N GLU A 64 10.18 11.37 -4.66
CA GLU A 64 9.75 11.30 -6.06
C GLU A 64 9.16 9.92 -6.41
N ASP A 65 9.83 9.17 -7.28
CA ASP A 65 9.37 7.90 -7.83
C ASP A 65 9.84 6.68 -7.02
N GLN A 66 10.62 6.90 -5.95
CA GLN A 66 11.16 5.84 -5.08
C GLN A 66 10.47 5.82 -3.73
N LEU A 67 9.13 5.75 -3.75
CA LEU A 67 8.34 5.68 -2.54
C LEU A 67 8.18 4.25 -2.05
N GLY A 68 8.33 4.10 -0.73
CA GLY A 68 7.95 2.89 -0.01
C GLY A 68 7.03 3.20 1.15
N VAL A 69 6.42 2.15 1.67
CA VAL A 69 5.49 2.18 2.79
C VAL A 69 5.76 1.01 3.72
N LYS A 70 5.62 1.26 5.02
CA LYS A 70 5.65 0.26 6.08
C LYS A 70 4.33 0.28 6.81
N PHE A 71 3.74 -0.89 7.02
CA PHE A 71 2.49 -1.07 7.75
C PHE A 71 2.75 -1.54 9.19
N PHE A 72 1.86 -1.19 10.11
CA PHE A 72 1.95 -1.47 11.55
C PHE A 72 0.80 -2.32 12.07
#